data_AF-A0A815JZM9-F1
#
_entry.id   AF-A0A815JZM9-F1
#
_cell.length_a   1.000
_cell.length_b   1.000
_cell.length_c   1.000
_cell.angle_alpha   90.00
_cell.angle_beta   90.00
_cell.angle_gamma   90.00
#
_symmetry.space_group_name_H-M   'P 1'
#
loop_
_entity.id
_entity.type
_entity.pdbx_description
1 polymer ?
#
loop_
_entity_poly.entity_id
_entity_poly.type
_entity_poly.pdbx_seq_one_letter_code
_entity_poly.pdbx_strand_id
1 'polypeptide(L)'
;MLFCSFVFTDGRHFNGGTIRWAPIDRYDNSSSIQIAIIQSYSWTYPTIQCAADVPISTVGRSGANTNLTCVVDCSTDGGYSNAPVDILTDCTSASSLLSMLTSERSKNITLSTDAHFYIAYTGNAWIGLNDPVQQGLAWSIVTYIDLRKRTDGFINTSPVATVVSPQYAVVNKTTQINIHVSDADTTDDVRCRWSEYTAGYRRRKRSDKEEHIKHRSDVHFYKEVASNGELIHIRKKRDCTGICNVSCTFGCECSCAGCVSTTCTGSTCNDIGGCAMEVTTTTTDTTSTTDTTSTTDTTTTTETTTTEFQGTLKSTLSYANRQALDECGDICHPSSVPNNTTLSNCTITFTGLTVGIWYGVAIQVEDFINGTSMTPMSSVPIQFLIYVSPPCVKKPIIIPLVRCLEVQVGVTISFNLSAMNLCDSRVDTLADIVVSNGTTGMTRGNLTNSLTNSSISYVEFTWTPQTNQTGLQQLCTIAYTT
;
A
#
# COMPACT_ATOMS: atom_id res chain seq x y z
N MET A 1 -2.60 17.61 40.93
CA MET A 1 -1.73 16.59 40.32
C MET A 1 -2.36 16.22 38.98
N LEU A 2 -1.84 16.74 37.87
CA LEU A 2 -2.37 16.45 36.53
C LEU A 2 -1.69 15.16 36.05
N PHE A 3 -2.44 14.06 35.95
CA PHE A 3 -1.98 12.87 35.25
C PHE A 3 -2.15 13.11 33.76
N CYS A 4 -1.05 13.45 33.08
CA CYS A 4 -0.99 13.43 31.63
C CYS A 4 -0.66 12.00 31.20
N SER A 5 -1.68 11.24 30.83
CA SER A 5 -1.50 9.93 30.20
C SER A 5 -1.19 10.15 28.72
N PHE A 6 0.08 10.01 28.33
CA PHE A 6 0.46 9.90 26.93
C PHE A 6 0.27 8.43 26.53
N VAL A 7 -0.82 8.12 25.82
CA VAL A 7 -0.95 6.84 25.14
C VAL A 7 -0.15 6.95 23.84
N PHE A 8 1.08 6.45 23.85
CA PHE A 8 1.79 6.14 22.62
C PHE A 8 1.15 4.86 22.05
N THR A 9 0.26 5.00 21.07
CA THR A 9 -0.15 3.84 20.25
C THR A 9 1.02 3.54 19.32
N ASP A 10 1.91 2.65 19.72
CA ASP A 10 2.98 2.15 18.86
C ASP A 10 2.36 1.28 17.77
N GLY A 11 1.89 1.94 16.71
CA GLY A 11 1.27 1.31 15.54
C GLY A 11 2.32 0.62 14.68
N ARG A 12 2.94 -0.46 15.18
CA ARG A 12 3.93 -1.26 14.44
C ARG A 12 3.49 -2.71 14.33
N HIS A 13 2.55 -2.99 13.44
CA HIS A 13 1.97 -4.33 13.44
C HIS A 13 1.59 -4.86 12.08
N PHE A 14 1.43 -4.04 11.04
CA PHE A 14 1.12 -4.57 9.71
C PHE A 14 2.39 -4.99 8.96
N ASN A 15 2.38 -6.22 8.40
CA ASN A 15 3.48 -6.84 7.68
C ASN A 15 3.11 -7.22 6.23
N GLY A 16 1.94 -6.77 5.75
CA GLY A 16 1.48 -7.03 4.39
C GLY A 16 0.25 -7.94 4.32
N GLY A 17 -0.20 -8.20 3.11
CA GLY A 17 -1.40 -8.98 2.84
C GLY A 17 -1.86 -8.91 1.40
N THR A 18 -2.97 -9.58 1.14
CA THR A 18 -3.62 -9.67 -0.17
C THR A 18 -5.13 -9.82 -0.01
N ILE A 19 -5.87 -9.35 -1.02
CA ILE A 19 -7.33 -9.52 -1.11
C ILE A 19 -7.62 -9.97 -2.54
N ARG A 20 -8.35 -11.06 -2.69
CA ARG A 20 -8.79 -11.58 -3.99
C ARG A 20 -10.24 -11.99 -3.94
N TRP A 21 -10.83 -12.26 -5.10
CA TRP A 21 -12.21 -12.67 -5.20
C TRP A 21 -12.44 -13.68 -6.34
N ALA A 22 -13.50 -14.46 -6.23
CA ALA A 22 -13.92 -15.35 -7.31
C ALA A 22 -15.44 -15.54 -7.30
N PRO A 23 -16.10 -15.66 -8.47
CA PRO A 23 -17.48 -16.09 -8.51
C PRO A 23 -17.60 -17.53 -8.00
N ILE A 24 -18.66 -17.83 -7.24
CA ILE A 24 -18.94 -19.20 -6.80
C ILE A 24 -19.31 -20.08 -8.00
N ASP A 25 -20.08 -19.52 -8.94
CA ASP A 25 -20.33 -20.08 -10.25
C ASP A 25 -20.06 -19.03 -11.33
N ARG A 26 -19.02 -19.27 -12.14
CA ARG A 26 -18.62 -18.35 -13.22
C ARG A 26 -19.62 -18.28 -14.37
N TYR A 27 -20.54 -19.23 -14.47
CA TYR A 27 -21.56 -19.27 -15.52
C TYR A 27 -22.92 -18.75 -15.05
N ASP A 28 -23.00 -18.17 -13.85
CA ASP A 28 -24.25 -17.66 -13.33
C ASP A 28 -24.86 -16.57 -14.25
N ASN A 29 -26.14 -16.71 -14.53
CA ASN A 29 -26.94 -15.81 -15.38
C ASN A 29 -28.03 -15.09 -14.57
N SER A 30 -28.05 -15.27 -13.25
CA SER A 30 -29.00 -14.62 -12.38
C SER A 30 -28.74 -13.11 -12.30
N SER A 31 -29.73 -12.36 -11.84
CA SER A 31 -29.60 -10.93 -11.56
C SER A 31 -28.69 -10.63 -10.36
N SER A 32 -28.29 -11.66 -9.60
CA SER A 32 -27.57 -11.55 -8.34
C SER A 32 -26.50 -12.63 -8.23
N ILE A 33 -25.24 -12.26 -8.43
CA ILE A 33 -24.10 -13.16 -8.50
C ILE A 33 -23.51 -13.35 -7.11
N GLN A 34 -23.25 -14.60 -6.71
CA GLN A 34 -22.52 -14.90 -5.49
C GLN A 34 -21.01 -14.96 -5.75
N ILE A 35 -20.23 -14.25 -4.95
CA ILE A 35 -18.77 -14.27 -4.99
C ILE A 35 -18.19 -14.61 -3.62
N ALA A 36 -17.01 -15.20 -3.60
CA ALA A 36 -16.17 -15.32 -2.41
C ALA A 36 -15.12 -14.20 -2.43
N ILE A 37 -15.02 -13.43 -1.34
CA ILE A 37 -13.90 -12.52 -1.08
C ILE A 37 -12.96 -13.21 -0.09
N ILE A 38 -11.71 -13.37 -0.47
CA ILE A 38 -10.65 -14.00 0.32
C ILE A 38 -9.62 -12.95 0.72
N GLN A 39 -9.41 -12.81 2.02
CA GLN A 39 -8.47 -11.87 2.62
C GLN A 39 -7.37 -12.66 3.33
N SER A 40 -6.11 -12.28 3.13
CA SER A 40 -4.99 -12.81 3.92
C SER A 40 -4.07 -11.68 4.35
N TYR A 41 -3.69 -11.68 5.63
CA TYR A 41 -2.91 -10.61 6.23
C TYR A 41 -1.76 -11.18 7.08
N SER A 42 -0.67 -10.43 7.13
CA SER A 42 0.50 -10.70 7.96
C SER A 42 0.65 -9.61 9.01
N TRP A 43 0.96 -10.02 10.24
CA TRP A 43 1.02 -9.13 11.40
C TRP A 43 2.24 -9.39 12.29
N THR A 44 2.63 -8.40 13.10
CA THR A 44 3.66 -8.57 14.12
C THR A 44 3.14 -9.37 15.30
N TYR A 45 3.79 -10.49 15.60
CA TYR A 45 3.48 -11.36 16.75
C TYR A 45 4.53 -11.16 17.86
N PRO A 46 4.16 -11.10 19.16
CA PRO A 46 2.81 -11.29 19.73
C PRO A 46 1.99 -10.00 19.90
N THR A 47 2.41 -8.88 19.30
CA THR A 47 1.65 -7.62 19.34
C THR A 47 0.20 -7.83 18.90
N ILE A 48 0.03 -8.49 17.76
CA ILE A 48 -1.26 -9.03 17.33
C ILE A 48 -1.34 -10.50 17.76
N GLN A 49 -2.40 -10.83 18.47
CA GLN A 49 -2.62 -12.17 19.01
C GLN A 49 -3.17 -13.12 17.95
N CYS A 50 -2.65 -14.35 17.95
CA CYS A 50 -3.19 -15.45 17.16
C CYS A 50 -4.47 -15.96 17.82
N ALA A 51 -5.60 -15.83 17.11
CA ALA A 51 -6.91 -16.25 17.57
C ALA A 51 -7.80 -16.63 16.36
N ALA A 52 -8.91 -17.31 16.64
CA ALA A 52 -9.90 -17.67 15.62
C ALA A 52 -10.51 -16.43 14.97
N ASP A 53 -10.82 -15.39 15.72
CA ASP A 53 -10.96 -14.06 15.16
C ASP A 53 -9.69 -13.32 15.54
N VAL A 54 -8.86 -12.93 14.57
CA VAL A 54 -7.82 -11.91 14.79
C VAL A 54 -8.55 -10.56 14.68
N PRO A 55 -9.09 -10.02 15.79
CA PRO A 55 -10.17 -9.04 15.72
C PRO A 55 -9.64 -7.64 15.42
N ILE A 56 -10.56 -6.76 15.04
CA ILE A 56 -10.31 -5.31 14.98
C ILE A 56 -10.05 -4.72 16.39
N SER A 57 -10.44 -5.44 17.45
CA SER A 57 -10.27 -5.04 18.86
C SER A 57 -8.95 -5.47 19.49
N THR A 58 -8.09 -6.22 18.81
CA THR A 58 -6.73 -6.49 19.33
C THR A 58 -6.00 -5.16 19.52
N VAL A 59 -5.34 -5.02 20.67
CA VAL A 59 -4.55 -3.83 21.00
C VAL A 59 -3.51 -3.59 19.90
N GLY A 60 -3.38 -2.33 19.49
CA GLY A 60 -2.52 -1.97 18.38
C GLY A 60 -3.14 -2.30 17.03
N ARG A 61 -4.44 -2.09 16.82
CA ARG A 61 -5.10 -1.98 15.49
C ARG A 61 -5.93 -0.70 15.36
N SER A 62 -5.73 0.26 16.28
CA SER A 62 -6.42 1.55 16.29
C SER A 62 -6.03 2.37 15.06
N GLY A 63 -6.96 2.58 14.14
CA GLY A 63 -6.74 3.37 12.92
C GLY A 63 -6.97 2.61 11.60
N ALA A 64 -7.10 1.28 11.64
CA ALA A 64 -7.56 0.51 10.50
C ALA A 64 -9.08 0.63 10.31
N ASN A 65 -9.56 0.58 9.07
CA ASN A 65 -10.99 0.43 8.81
C ASN A 65 -11.48 -0.94 9.31
N THR A 66 -12.72 -1.00 9.80
CA THR A 66 -13.32 -2.24 10.33
C THR A 66 -13.82 -3.16 9.22
N ASN A 67 -14.10 -2.58 8.05
CA ASN A 67 -14.67 -3.24 6.89
C ASN A 67 -13.83 -2.92 5.66
N LEU A 68 -13.83 -3.83 4.68
CA LEU A 68 -13.39 -3.55 3.33
C LEU A 68 -14.32 -2.48 2.74
N THR A 69 -13.79 -1.28 2.51
CA THR A 69 -14.58 -0.13 2.06
C THR A 69 -14.52 0.00 0.55
N CYS A 70 -15.64 0.30 -0.10
CA CYS A 70 -15.59 0.73 -1.49
C CYS A 70 -14.89 2.09 -1.59
N VAL A 71 -13.94 2.22 -2.51
CA VAL A 71 -13.09 3.42 -2.67
C VAL A 71 -13.26 4.11 -4.03
N VAL A 72 -13.57 3.36 -5.08
CA VAL A 72 -13.75 3.88 -6.45
C VAL A 72 -14.89 3.12 -7.13
N ASP A 73 -15.67 3.84 -7.94
CA ASP A 73 -16.82 3.33 -8.69
C ASP A 73 -17.91 2.72 -7.81
N CYS A 74 -18.13 3.31 -6.63
CA CYS A 74 -19.09 2.79 -5.65
C CYS A 74 -20.55 2.89 -6.08
N SER A 75 -20.87 3.64 -7.14
CA SER A 75 -22.20 3.64 -7.75
C SER A 75 -22.54 2.34 -8.48
N THR A 76 -21.53 1.56 -8.84
CA THR A 76 -21.65 0.29 -9.57
C THR A 76 -21.25 -0.90 -8.70
N ASP A 77 -21.33 -0.74 -7.37
CA ASP A 77 -20.89 -1.74 -6.40
C ASP A 77 -21.86 -2.92 -6.20
N GLY A 78 -22.95 -2.95 -6.96
CA GLY A 78 -23.95 -4.02 -6.90
C GLY A 78 -24.67 -4.15 -5.56
N GLY A 79 -24.62 -3.13 -4.70
CA GLY A 79 -25.20 -3.13 -3.36
C GLY A 79 -24.20 -3.42 -2.24
N TYR A 80 -22.90 -3.57 -2.55
CA TYR A 80 -21.85 -3.90 -1.59
C TYR A 80 -21.81 -2.94 -0.39
N SER A 81 -21.91 -1.62 -0.62
CA SER A 81 -21.81 -0.61 0.43
C SER A 81 -22.93 -0.69 1.48
N ASN A 82 -24.02 -1.42 1.21
CA ASN A 82 -25.10 -1.65 2.18
C ASN A 82 -24.74 -2.72 3.22
N ALA A 83 -23.87 -3.65 2.87
CA ALA A 83 -23.46 -4.77 3.72
C ALA A 83 -21.98 -5.14 3.45
N PRO A 84 -21.04 -4.24 3.76
CA PRO A 84 -19.63 -4.44 3.46
C PRO A 84 -19.05 -5.60 4.26
N VAL A 85 -18.04 -6.26 3.69
CA VAL A 85 -17.32 -7.35 4.34
C VAL A 85 -16.40 -6.79 5.43
N ASP A 86 -16.46 -7.34 6.63
CA ASP A 86 -15.53 -7.01 7.72
C ASP A 86 -14.11 -7.52 7.41
N ILE A 87 -13.11 -6.93 8.07
CA ILE A 87 -11.69 -7.29 7.88
C ILE A 87 -11.24 -8.46 8.76
N LEU A 88 -12.18 -9.13 9.45
CA LEU A 88 -11.83 -10.21 10.37
C LEU A 88 -11.27 -11.39 9.58
N THR A 89 -10.23 -11.98 10.15
CA THR A 89 -9.55 -13.15 9.59
C THR A 89 -9.23 -14.14 10.69
N ASP A 90 -9.09 -15.42 10.36
CA ASP A 90 -8.67 -16.46 11.29
C ASP A 90 -7.15 -16.62 11.27
N CYS A 91 -6.53 -16.70 12.45
CA CYS A 91 -5.08 -16.97 12.51
C CYS A 91 -4.77 -18.34 11.92
N THR A 92 -3.90 -18.37 10.92
CA THR A 92 -3.46 -19.61 10.26
C THR A 92 -2.14 -20.10 10.83
N SER A 93 -1.22 -19.20 11.17
CA SER A 93 0.04 -19.54 11.84
C SER A 93 0.64 -18.34 12.58
N ALA A 94 1.47 -18.61 13.59
CA ALA A 94 2.23 -17.59 14.30
C ALA A 94 3.63 -18.12 14.70
N SER A 95 4.62 -17.24 14.68
CA SER A 95 6.01 -17.54 15.03
C SER A 95 6.59 -16.42 15.89
N SER A 96 6.97 -16.75 17.12
CA SER A 96 7.70 -15.83 18.02
C SER A 96 9.10 -15.52 17.50
N LEU A 97 9.75 -16.48 16.82
CA LEU A 97 11.10 -16.33 16.28
C LEU A 97 11.16 -15.32 15.13
N LEU A 98 10.14 -15.33 14.27
CA LEU A 98 10.02 -14.38 13.15
C LEU A 98 9.26 -13.11 13.56
N SER A 99 8.74 -13.06 14.79
CA SER A 99 7.82 -12.03 15.26
C SER A 99 6.66 -11.79 14.29
N MET A 100 6.10 -12.87 13.75
CA MET A 100 5.12 -12.79 12.67
C MET A 100 3.94 -13.75 12.85
N LEU A 101 2.77 -13.29 12.45
CA LEU A 101 1.52 -14.01 12.39
C LEU A 101 0.94 -13.89 10.98
N THR A 102 0.31 -14.94 10.49
CA THR A 102 -0.49 -14.93 9.26
C THR A 102 -1.93 -15.29 9.61
N SER A 103 -2.86 -14.66 8.91
CA SER A 103 -4.28 -14.92 9.06
C SER A 103 -4.98 -14.89 7.71
N GLU A 104 -6.08 -15.62 7.59
CA GLU A 104 -6.87 -15.72 6.36
C GLU A 104 -8.36 -15.92 6.69
N ARG A 105 -9.25 -15.39 5.85
CA ARG A 105 -10.67 -15.75 5.86
C ARG A 105 -11.27 -15.57 4.46
N SER A 106 -12.26 -16.40 4.16
CA SER A 106 -13.12 -16.26 2.98
C SER A 106 -14.55 -15.97 3.41
N LYS A 107 -15.20 -14.99 2.77
CA LYS A 107 -16.60 -14.64 3.01
C LYS A 107 -17.35 -14.58 1.70
N ASN A 108 -18.48 -15.28 1.64
CA ASN A 108 -19.37 -15.23 0.48
C ASN A 108 -20.33 -14.05 0.62
N ILE A 109 -20.48 -13.30 -0.47
CA ILE A 109 -21.45 -12.21 -0.59
C ILE A 109 -22.21 -12.32 -1.90
N THR A 110 -23.34 -11.62 -1.98
CA THR A 110 -24.15 -11.55 -3.18
C THR A 110 -24.19 -10.11 -3.65
N LEU A 111 -23.91 -9.90 -4.93
CA LEU A 111 -23.90 -8.60 -5.58
C LEU A 111 -24.80 -8.64 -6.80
N SER A 112 -25.32 -7.47 -7.20
CA SER A 112 -26.06 -7.37 -8.46
C SER A 112 -25.17 -7.74 -9.66
N THR A 113 -25.76 -8.28 -10.71
CA THR A 113 -25.04 -8.50 -11.98
C THR A 113 -24.44 -7.19 -12.52
N ASP A 114 -23.39 -7.29 -13.32
CA ASP A 114 -22.61 -6.17 -13.87
C ASP A 114 -21.91 -5.24 -12.87
N ALA A 115 -21.85 -5.61 -11.58
CA ALA A 115 -21.13 -4.83 -10.57
C ALA A 115 -19.63 -4.73 -10.90
N HIS A 116 -19.07 -3.53 -10.84
CA HIS A 116 -17.65 -3.27 -11.08
C HIS A 116 -17.17 -2.10 -10.24
N PHE A 117 -16.20 -2.33 -9.35
CA PHE A 117 -15.79 -1.36 -8.33
C PHE A 117 -14.51 -1.79 -7.62
N TYR A 118 -13.94 -0.88 -6.83
CA TYR A 118 -12.73 -1.12 -6.04
C TYR A 118 -13.05 -1.14 -4.56
N ILE A 119 -12.50 -2.13 -3.85
CA ILE A 119 -12.56 -2.22 -2.40
C ILE A 119 -11.16 -2.18 -1.79
N ALA A 120 -11.06 -1.61 -0.59
CA ALA A 120 -9.78 -1.39 0.07
C ALA A 120 -9.79 -1.79 1.55
N TYR A 121 -8.66 -2.36 1.99
CA TYR A 121 -8.28 -2.41 3.40
C TYR A 121 -7.21 -1.37 3.69
N THR A 122 -7.46 -0.45 4.62
CA THR A 122 -6.59 0.71 4.89
C THR A 122 -6.27 0.86 6.37
N GLY A 123 -5.07 1.31 6.69
CA GLY A 123 -4.65 1.67 8.05
C GLY A 123 -3.31 2.38 8.06
N ASN A 124 -2.77 2.67 9.24
CA ASN A 124 -1.66 3.63 9.43
C ASN A 124 -0.57 3.16 10.40
N ALA A 125 -0.21 1.89 10.30
CA ALA A 125 0.61 1.23 11.32
C ALA A 125 1.43 0.04 10.78
N TRP A 126 2.06 0.24 9.62
CA TRP A 126 3.17 -0.61 9.19
C TRP A 126 4.23 -0.74 10.29
N ILE A 127 5.00 -1.81 10.27
CA ILE A 127 6.26 -1.85 11.02
C ILE A 127 7.20 -0.70 10.61
N GLY A 128 8.27 -0.48 11.36
CA GLY A 128 9.27 0.50 10.95
C GLY A 128 9.92 0.12 9.62
N LEU A 129 9.75 0.92 8.57
CA LEU A 129 10.25 0.66 7.21
C LEU A 129 11.29 1.70 6.77
N ASN A 130 12.04 1.38 5.72
CA ASN A 130 12.99 2.23 5.01
C ASN A 130 14.24 2.62 5.83
N ASP A 131 15.18 3.26 5.15
CA ASP A 131 16.39 3.83 5.72
C ASP A 131 16.48 5.33 5.35
N PRO A 132 16.35 6.26 6.31
CA PRO A 132 16.14 6.05 7.75
C PRO A 132 14.76 5.46 8.07
N VAL A 133 14.66 4.78 9.22
CA VAL A 133 13.41 4.10 9.65
C VAL A 133 12.27 5.09 9.85
N GLN A 134 11.21 4.91 9.09
CA GLN A 134 9.93 5.62 9.15
C GLN A 134 8.90 4.80 9.92
N GLN A 135 8.05 5.46 10.71
CA GLN A 135 7.03 4.83 11.55
C GLN A 135 5.65 5.39 11.23
N GLY A 136 4.59 4.62 11.51
CA GLY A 136 3.21 5.05 11.31
C GLY A 136 2.81 5.20 9.84
N LEU A 137 3.56 4.55 8.94
CA LEU A 137 3.25 4.55 7.51
C LEU A 137 1.90 3.87 7.25
N ALA A 138 1.16 4.43 6.30
CA ALA A 138 -0.12 3.92 5.85
C ALA A 138 0.01 2.74 4.88
N TRP A 139 -0.92 1.80 4.99
CA TRP A 139 -1.18 0.79 3.99
C TRP A 139 -2.53 1.04 3.34
N SER A 140 -2.63 0.66 2.07
CA SER A 140 -3.89 0.55 1.34
C SER A 140 -3.80 -0.66 0.44
N ILE A 141 -4.60 -1.70 0.70
CA ILE A 141 -4.64 -2.94 -0.07
C ILE A 141 -5.92 -2.89 -0.91
N VAL A 142 -5.79 -2.61 -2.20
CA VAL A 142 -6.94 -2.37 -3.09
C VAL A 142 -7.06 -3.46 -4.12
N THR A 143 -8.25 -4.06 -4.23
CA THR A 143 -8.59 -5.03 -5.28
C THR A 143 -9.73 -4.49 -6.16
N TYR A 144 -9.68 -4.86 -7.44
CA TYR A 144 -10.71 -4.54 -8.42
C TYR A 144 -11.63 -5.75 -8.62
N ILE A 145 -12.93 -5.55 -8.39
CA ILE A 145 -13.99 -6.54 -8.64
C ILE A 145 -14.72 -6.15 -9.92
N ASP A 146 -14.91 -7.10 -10.83
CA ASP A 146 -15.69 -6.92 -12.07
C ASP A 146 -16.52 -8.17 -12.38
N LEU A 147 -17.83 -8.06 -12.20
CA LEU A 147 -18.80 -9.13 -12.43
C LEU A 147 -19.46 -9.05 -13.81
N ARG A 148 -19.04 -8.10 -14.66
CA ARG A 148 -19.53 -8.02 -16.04
C ARG A 148 -19.05 -9.26 -16.79
N LYS A 149 -19.93 -9.80 -17.63
CA LYS A 149 -19.57 -10.96 -18.44
C LYS A 149 -18.53 -10.59 -19.48
N ARG A 150 -17.57 -11.50 -19.62
CA ARG A 150 -16.60 -11.52 -20.70
C ARG A 150 -17.27 -11.77 -22.04
N THR A 151 -16.55 -11.47 -23.11
CA THR A 151 -16.98 -11.75 -24.49
C THR A 151 -17.13 -13.23 -24.79
N ASP A 152 -16.49 -14.11 -24.02
CA ASP A 152 -16.58 -15.57 -24.10
C ASP A 152 -17.75 -16.15 -23.26
N GLY A 153 -18.51 -15.31 -22.55
CA GLY A 153 -19.80 -15.65 -21.94
C GLY A 153 -19.80 -16.05 -20.47
N PHE A 154 -18.64 -16.00 -19.78
CA PHE A 154 -18.55 -16.26 -18.34
C PHE A 154 -18.01 -15.06 -17.56
N ILE A 155 -18.12 -15.09 -16.23
CA ILE A 155 -17.65 -14.06 -15.31
C ILE A 155 -16.17 -14.32 -15.00
N ASN A 156 -15.37 -13.27 -14.97
CA ASN A 156 -13.94 -13.36 -14.68
C ASN A 156 -13.64 -13.97 -13.32
N THR A 157 -12.52 -14.68 -13.20
CA THR A 157 -11.95 -15.08 -11.91
C THR A 157 -10.72 -14.23 -11.62
N SER A 158 -10.55 -13.70 -10.40
CA SER A 158 -9.31 -12.95 -10.13
C SER A 158 -8.08 -13.86 -10.04
N PRO A 159 -6.90 -13.39 -10.46
CA PRO A 159 -5.68 -14.20 -10.46
C PRO A 159 -5.28 -14.54 -9.02
N VAL A 160 -4.57 -15.65 -8.88
CA VAL A 160 -3.94 -16.02 -7.62
C VAL A 160 -2.50 -15.57 -7.65
N ALA A 161 -2.10 -14.84 -6.62
CA ALA A 161 -0.71 -14.43 -6.47
C ALA A 161 -0.20 -14.73 -5.07
N THR A 162 0.99 -15.33 -4.99
CA THR A 162 1.57 -15.81 -3.73
C THR A 162 3.05 -15.43 -3.64
N VAL A 163 3.43 -14.94 -2.46
CA VAL A 163 4.81 -14.65 -2.09
C VAL A 163 4.92 -14.84 -0.58
N VAL A 164 6.06 -15.36 -0.13
CA VAL A 164 6.30 -15.51 1.30
C VAL A 164 6.65 -14.14 1.88
N SER A 165 6.02 -13.73 2.97
CA SER A 165 6.46 -12.59 3.77
C SER A 165 7.07 -13.11 5.07
N PRO A 166 8.20 -12.56 5.54
CA PRO A 166 9.08 -11.66 4.82
C PRO A 166 10.00 -12.42 3.85
N GLN A 167 10.55 -11.68 2.88
CA GLN A 167 11.70 -12.08 2.08
C GLN A 167 12.99 -11.60 2.73
N TYR A 168 14.09 -12.32 2.51
CA TYR A 168 15.39 -11.98 3.05
C TYR A 168 16.37 -11.65 1.92
N ALA A 169 17.02 -10.49 2.02
CA ALA A 169 18.06 -10.06 1.09
C ALA A 169 19.35 -9.84 1.87
N VAL A 170 20.46 -10.42 1.41
CA VAL A 170 21.77 -10.19 2.02
C VAL A 170 22.27 -8.81 1.61
N VAL A 171 22.83 -8.05 2.56
CA VAL A 171 23.36 -6.71 2.30
C VAL A 171 24.39 -6.73 1.15
N ASN A 172 24.30 -5.73 0.28
CA ASN A 172 25.12 -5.55 -0.93
C ASN A 172 25.06 -6.70 -1.93
N LYS A 173 24.09 -7.61 -1.81
CA LYS A 173 23.84 -8.67 -2.77
C LYS A 173 22.50 -8.45 -3.46
N THR A 174 22.51 -8.57 -4.78
CA THR A 174 21.28 -8.55 -5.57
C THR A 174 20.54 -9.87 -5.37
N THR A 175 19.29 -9.78 -4.90
CA THR A 175 18.38 -10.90 -4.68
C THR A 175 17.21 -10.79 -5.67
N GLN A 176 16.85 -11.91 -6.28
CA GLN A 176 15.64 -12.03 -7.08
C GLN A 176 14.53 -12.64 -6.23
N ILE A 177 13.36 -11.99 -6.23
CA ILE A 177 12.18 -12.44 -5.50
C ILE A 177 11.09 -12.69 -6.54
N ASN A 178 10.70 -13.95 -6.70
CA ASN A 178 9.66 -14.34 -7.64
C ASN A 178 8.28 -14.29 -6.95
N ILE A 179 7.32 -13.63 -7.59
CA ILE A 179 5.92 -13.65 -7.21
C ILE A 179 5.24 -14.72 -8.06
N HIS A 180 4.78 -15.78 -7.41
CA HIS A 180 4.10 -16.86 -8.10
C HIS A 180 2.67 -16.43 -8.43
N VAL A 181 2.38 -16.30 -9.72
CA VAL A 181 1.06 -15.93 -10.24
C VAL A 181 0.45 -17.08 -11.04
N SER A 182 -0.86 -17.22 -10.97
CA SER A 182 -1.63 -18.18 -11.77
C SER A 182 -3.06 -17.69 -11.94
N ASP A 183 -3.66 -17.94 -13.09
CA ASP A 183 -5.08 -17.69 -13.34
C ASP A 183 -5.84 -19.01 -13.58
N ALA A 184 -7.13 -19.02 -13.24
CA ALA A 184 -8.01 -20.14 -13.53
C ALA A 184 -8.42 -20.18 -15.02
N ASP A 185 -8.41 -19.02 -15.68
CA ASP A 185 -8.83 -18.81 -17.06
C ASP A 185 -7.60 -18.88 -17.98
N THR A 186 -7.37 -20.05 -18.59
CA THR A 186 -6.12 -20.40 -19.31
C THR A 186 -5.76 -19.53 -20.52
N THR A 187 -6.70 -18.72 -21.00
CA THR A 187 -6.51 -17.80 -22.13
C THR A 187 -5.95 -16.46 -21.71
N ASP A 188 -5.97 -16.18 -20.40
CA ASP A 188 -5.70 -14.87 -19.88
C ASP A 188 -4.20 -14.64 -19.68
N ASP A 189 -3.83 -13.37 -19.72
CA ASP A 189 -2.46 -12.91 -19.54
C ASP A 189 -2.35 -12.17 -18.21
N VAL A 190 -1.59 -12.74 -17.29
CA VAL A 190 -1.39 -12.17 -15.95
C VAL A 190 -0.11 -11.35 -15.92
N ARG A 191 -0.21 -10.08 -15.50
CA ARG A 191 0.91 -9.14 -15.45
C ARG A 191 1.05 -8.53 -14.07
N CYS A 192 2.29 -8.26 -13.68
CA CYS A 192 2.58 -7.54 -12.44
C CYS A 192 3.05 -6.12 -12.74
N ARG A 193 2.56 -5.17 -11.95
CA ARG A 193 3.07 -3.79 -11.90
C ARG A 193 3.20 -3.32 -10.46
N TRP A 194 3.97 -2.26 -10.24
CA TRP A 194 3.96 -1.59 -8.94
C TRP A 194 2.57 -1.05 -8.64
N SER A 195 2.16 -1.10 -7.37
CA SER A 195 0.99 -0.36 -6.91
C SER A 195 1.23 1.14 -7.04
N GLU A 196 0.19 1.89 -7.41
CA GLU A 196 0.29 3.32 -7.67
C GLU A 196 -0.74 4.14 -6.89
N TYR A 197 -0.44 5.43 -6.73
CA TYR A 197 -1.39 6.44 -6.31
C TYR A 197 -1.90 7.20 -7.53
N THR A 198 -3.17 7.03 -7.86
CA THR A 198 -3.86 7.80 -8.90
C THR A 198 -4.67 8.92 -8.26
N ALA A 199 -4.23 10.17 -8.46
CA ALA A 199 -4.94 11.33 -7.96
C ALA A 199 -6.33 11.47 -8.61
N GLY A 200 -7.35 11.65 -7.78
CA GLY A 200 -8.67 12.06 -8.23
C GLY A 200 -8.67 13.51 -8.71
N TYR A 201 -9.58 13.86 -9.63
CA TYR A 201 -9.74 15.24 -10.09
C TYR A 201 -10.31 16.09 -8.93
N ARG A 202 -9.43 16.67 -8.11
CA ARG A 202 -9.79 17.86 -7.34
C ARG A 202 -9.85 19.02 -8.33
N ARG A 203 -10.92 19.83 -8.30
CA ARG A 203 -10.81 21.21 -8.79
C ARG A 203 -9.51 21.76 -8.22
N ARG A 204 -8.60 22.22 -9.07
CA ARG A 204 -7.46 23.03 -8.60
C ARG A 204 -8.04 24.03 -7.62
N LYS A 205 -7.54 24.04 -6.38
CA LYS A 205 -7.76 25.18 -5.50
C LYS A 205 -7.23 26.35 -6.31
N ARG A 206 -8.15 27.18 -6.80
CA ARG A 206 -7.84 28.38 -7.56
C ARG A 206 -6.79 29.11 -6.73
N SER A 207 -5.61 29.37 -7.29
CA SER A 207 -4.63 30.18 -6.55
C SER A 207 -5.35 31.45 -6.13
N ASP A 208 -5.09 31.95 -4.93
CA ASP A 208 -5.77 33.09 -4.30
C ASP A 208 -5.75 34.40 -5.14
N LYS A 209 -5.16 34.38 -6.34
CA LYS A 209 -5.15 35.46 -7.32
C LYS A 209 -6.41 35.62 -8.19
N GLU A 210 -7.31 34.65 -8.29
CA GLU A 210 -8.48 34.80 -9.19
C GLU A 210 -9.85 34.99 -8.48
N GLU A 211 -9.89 35.10 -7.15
CA GLU A 211 -11.12 35.40 -6.40
C GLU A 211 -11.40 36.92 -6.25
N HIS A 212 -10.63 37.78 -6.95
CA HIS A 212 -10.83 39.24 -6.88
C HIS A 212 -11.60 39.89 -8.04
N ILE A 213 -12.18 39.10 -8.96
CA ILE A 213 -12.90 39.68 -10.13
C ILE A 213 -14.43 39.45 -10.12
N LYS A 214 -15.01 38.77 -9.12
CA LYS A 214 -16.47 38.48 -9.13
C LYS A 214 -17.32 39.00 -7.96
N HIS A 215 -16.79 39.79 -7.05
CA HIS A 215 -17.60 40.46 -6.01
C HIS A 215 -17.41 41.99 -6.02
N ARG A 216 -17.69 42.61 -7.18
CA ARG A 216 -17.84 44.07 -7.28
C ARG A 216 -19.22 44.48 -7.79
N SER A 217 -20.26 43.82 -7.31
CA SER A 217 -21.60 44.39 -7.20
C SER A 217 -22.18 43.91 -5.87
N ASP A 218 -22.91 44.79 -5.19
CA ASP A 218 -23.78 44.46 -4.06
C ASP A 218 -23.16 44.47 -2.65
N VAL A 219 -22.53 45.57 -2.24
CA VAL A 219 -22.68 46.10 -0.86
C VAL A 219 -22.66 47.63 -0.89
N HIS A 220 -23.76 48.24 -1.31
CA HIS A 220 -24.05 49.65 -1.03
C HIS A 220 -25.38 49.75 -0.32
N PHE A 221 -25.54 49.04 0.81
CA PHE A 221 -26.71 49.23 1.66
C PHE A 221 -26.41 48.78 3.10
N TYR A 222 -26.72 49.67 4.04
CA TYR A 222 -26.60 49.58 5.50
C TYR A 222 -25.22 49.84 6.13
N LYS A 223 -24.83 51.12 6.15
CA LYS A 223 -24.37 51.76 7.39
C LYS A 223 -25.60 52.24 8.14
N GLU A 224 -25.89 51.67 9.31
CA GLU A 224 -26.21 52.38 10.55
C GLU A 224 -26.66 51.39 11.62
N VAL A 225 -26.47 51.81 12.88
CA VAL A 225 -26.84 51.13 14.13
C VAL A 225 -25.81 50.13 14.67
N ALA A 226 -24.78 50.69 15.29
CA ALA A 226 -24.17 50.10 16.48
C ALA A 226 -25.13 50.26 17.67
N SER A 227 -25.41 49.20 18.43
CA SER A 227 -25.33 49.21 19.91
C SER A 227 -25.71 47.85 20.52
N ASN A 228 -24.90 47.45 21.50
CA ASN A 228 -25.14 46.49 22.58
C ASN A 228 -25.13 44.98 22.30
N GLY A 229 -24.10 44.33 22.84
CA GLY A 229 -24.24 43.02 23.49
C GLY A 229 -23.45 41.85 22.91
N GLU A 230 -22.34 41.53 23.59
CA GLU A 230 -21.84 40.16 23.82
C GLU A 230 -20.83 39.51 22.84
N LEU A 231 -19.88 38.79 23.46
CA LEU A 231 -18.56 38.39 22.96
C LEU A 231 -18.60 37.30 21.87
N ILE A 232 -17.80 37.49 20.81
CA ILE A 232 -17.21 36.38 20.05
C ILE A 232 -15.70 36.64 19.90
N HIS A 233 -14.87 35.84 20.57
CA HIS A 233 -13.41 35.85 20.38
C HIS A 233 -13.04 35.19 19.04
N ILE A 234 -13.15 35.95 17.96
CA ILE A 234 -12.47 35.65 16.70
C ILE A 234 -11.04 36.19 16.81
N ARG A 235 -10.04 35.34 16.61
CA ARG A 235 -8.62 35.72 16.54
C ARG A 235 -8.44 36.83 15.49
N LYS A 236 -8.12 38.06 15.95
CA LYS A 236 -7.71 39.17 15.09
C LYS A 236 -6.44 38.80 14.31
N LYS A 237 -6.47 39.05 13.00
CA LYS A 237 -5.29 39.25 12.13
C LYS A 237 -4.47 40.40 12.73
N ARG A 238 -3.19 40.19 13.03
CA ARG A 238 -2.33 41.25 13.62
C ARG A 238 -1.81 42.17 12.52
N ASP A 239 -1.88 43.45 12.80
CA ASP A 239 -1.33 44.55 12.01
C ASP A 239 0.21 44.51 12.06
N CYS A 240 0.86 44.70 10.91
CA CYS A 240 2.31 44.68 10.77
C CYS A 240 2.80 46.09 10.45
N THR A 241 2.84 46.94 11.47
CA THR A 241 3.39 48.30 11.38
C THR A 241 4.30 48.53 12.59
N GLY A 242 5.59 48.22 12.44
CA GLY A 242 6.58 48.42 13.51
C GLY A 242 8.03 48.19 13.06
N ILE A 243 8.91 49.08 13.52
CA ILE A 243 10.35 49.15 13.20
C ILE A 243 11.07 47.86 13.62
N CYS A 244 11.84 47.27 12.72
CA CYS A 244 12.56 46.01 12.95
C CYS A 244 13.68 46.17 13.97
N ASN A 245 13.55 45.48 15.11
CA ASN A 245 14.67 45.16 16.00
C ASN A 245 14.66 43.64 16.24
N VAL A 246 15.66 42.96 15.65
CA VAL A 246 16.15 41.57 15.93
C VAL A 246 15.15 40.42 16.05
N SER A 247 13.84 40.62 15.81
CA SER A 247 12.82 39.57 15.88
C SER A 247 11.73 39.78 14.82
N CYS A 248 11.65 38.88 13.82
CA CYS A 248 10.54 38.81 12.85
C CYS A 248 9.49 37.80 13.38
N THR A 249 8.20 38.13 13.30
CA THR A 249 7.10 37.19 13.61
C THR A 249 6.84 36.22 12.46
N PHE A 250 6.55 34.96 12.78
CA PHE A 250 6.30 33.88 11.83
C PHE A 250 5.24 34.29 10.77
N GLY A 251 5.61 34.23 9.49
CA GLY A 251 4.73 34.53 8.35
C GLY A 251 4.77 35.97 7.82
N CYS A 252 5.80 36.77 8.16
CA CYS A 252 6.04 38.08 7.55
C CYS A 252 7.16 38.00 6.49
N GLU A 253 6.98 38.67 5.34
CA GLU A 253 8.07 38.98 4.41
C GLU A 253 8.83 40.21 4.95
N CYS A 254 10.03 40.02 5.47
CA CYS A 254 10.86 41.12 5.96
C CYS A 254 11.49 41.83 4.72
N SER A 255 11.00 43.01 4.35
CA SER A 255 11.41 43.80 3.17
C SER A 255 12.42 44.92 3.51
N CYS A 256 13.30 44.67 4.48
CA CYS A 256 14.30 45.63 4.92
C CYS A 256 15.53 45.60 4.01
N ALA A 257 16.09 46.77 3.71
CA ALA A 257 17.28 46.92 2.85
C ALA A 257 18.54 46.18 3.34
N GLY A 258 18.56 45.69 4.60
CA GLY A 258 19.67 44.93 5.19
C GLY A 258 19.55 43.41 5.16
N CYS A 259 18.46 42.82 4.64
CA CYS A 259 18.23 41.37 4.65
C CYS A 259 17.93 40.82 3.25
N VAL A 260 18.76 41.18 2.27
CA VAL A 260 18.68 40.54 0.95
C VAL A 260 19.34 39.17 1.07
N SER A 261 18.61 38.10 0.71
CA SER A 261 19.05 36.70 0.60
C SER A 261 19.16 35.82 1.87
N THR A 262 18.32 36.02 2.88
CA THR A 262 18.16 35.03 3.98
C THR A 262 16.71 34.54 4.16
N THR A 263 16.57 33.26 4.50
CA THR A 263 15.28 32.61 4.81
C THR A 263 15.09 32.56 6.33
N CYS A 264 14.02 33.16 6.85
CA CYS A 264 13.71 33.10 8.28
C CYS A 264 12.99 31.80 8.64
N THR A 265 13.55 31.01 9.57
CA THR A 265 12.87 29.86 10.19
C THR A 265 12.81 30.06 11.70
N GLY A 266 11.61 30.35 12.24
CA GLY A 266 11.42 30.68 13.65
C GLY A 266 11.52 32.18 13.96
N SER A 267 11.85 32.54 15.21
CA SER A 267 11.89 33.93 15.71
C SER A 267 13.27 34.60 15.64
N THR A 268 14.27 34.00 14.99
CA THR A 268 15.65 34.50 14.91
C THR A 268 16.28 34.24 13.54
N CYS A 269 17.06 35.20 13.03
CA CYS A 269 17.89 35.05 11.83
C CYS A 269 19.24 34.40 12.20
N ASN A 270 19.68 33.37 11.48
CA ASN A 270 20.98 32.72 11.72
C ASN A 270 21.98 33.08 10.61
N ASP A 271 23.10 33.70 11.00
CA ASP A 271 24.26 33.97 10.13
C ASP A 271 25.28 32.83 10.22
N ILE A 272 25.74 32.30 9.09
CA ILE A 272 27.04 31.62 8.98
C ILE A 272 27.74 32.17 7.72
N GLY A 273 28.63 33.15 7.91
CA GLY A 273 29.52 33.71 6.88
C GLY A 273 29.27 35.19 6.57
N GLY A 274 29.94 36.07 7.30
CA GLY A 274 29.62 37.51 7.41
C GLY A 274 29.87 38.39 6.18
N CYS A 275 29.22 39.56 6.23
CA CYS A 275 29.36 40.67 5.28
C CYS A 275 30.77 41.27 5.23
N ALA A 276 31.25 41.58 4.02
CA ALA A 276 32.26 42.62 3.79
C ALA A 276 31.71 43.64 2.78
N MET A 277 31.92 44.92 3.07
CA MET A 277 31.36 46.09 2.39
C MET A 277 31.91 46.35 0.98
N GLU A 278 31.05 46.99 0.18
CA GLU A 278 31.21 47.87 -1.00
C GLU A 278 32.58 48.00 -1.69
N VAL A 279 32.55 47.99 -3.04
CA VAL A 279 32.98 49.15 -3.86
C VAL A 279 32.10 49.29 -5.11
N THR A 280 31.49 50.46 -5.26
CA THR A 280 30.80 50.95 -6.46
C THR A 280 31.81 51.45 -7.49
N THR A 281 31.61 51.17 -8.78
CA THR A 281 31.98 52.11 -9.86
C THR A 281 31.14 51.91 -11.12
N THR A 282 30.60 53.04 -11.57
CA THR A 282 29.88 53.41 -12.81
C THR A 282 30.61 52.95 -14.10
N THR A 283 30.01 52.81 -15.30
CA THR A 283 29.27 53.84 -16.07
C THR A 283 28.71 53.28 -17.41
N THR A 284 27.55 53.82 -17.85
CA THR A 284 27.06 54.13 -19.25
C THR A 284 26.77 53.03 -20.28
N ASP A 285 25.49 52.82 -20.66
CA ASP A 285 24.71 53.38 -21.81
C ASP A 285 24.99 52.68 -23.16
N THR A 286 24.02 52.16 -23.94
CA THR A 286 23.01 52.95 -24.69
C THR A 286 21.82 52.09 -25.21
N THR A 287 20.59 52.64 -25.10
CA THR A 287 19.38 52.62 -25.99
C THR A 287 19.05 51.38 -26.86
N SER A 288 17.88 50.71 -26.72
CA SER A 288 16.47 51.11 -27.01
C SER A 288 16.07 51.13 -28.49
N THR A 289 15.13 50.24 -28.88
CA THR A 289 13.92 50.62 -29.63
C THR A 289 12.83 49.55 -29.53
N THR A 290 11.62 50.04 -29.29
CA THR A 290 10.28 49.42 -29.27
C THR A 290 9.84 48.93 -30.65
N ASP A 291 8.95 47.93 -30.76
CA ASP A 291 7.50 48.17 -30.93
C ASP A 291 6.59 46.92 -31.13
N THR A 292 5.44 46.99 -30.44
CA THR A 292 4.03 46.58 -30.73
C THR A 292 3.59 45.23 -31.38
N THR A 293 2.79 44.49 -30.59
CA THR A 293 1.48 43.81 -30.83
C THR A 293 1.02 43.35 -32.22
N SER A 294 0.48 42.11 -32.30
CA SER A 294 -0.96 41.85 -32.53
C SER A 294 -1.27 40.34 -32.60
N THR A 295 -2.26 39.92 -31.80
CA THR A 295 -2.90 38.60 -31.73
C THR A 295 -4.07 38.52 -32.73
N THR A 296 -4.33 37.35 -33.30
CA THR A 296 -5.60 37.04 -33.98
C THR A 296 -6.08 35.66 -33.55
N ASP A 297 -7.08 35.65 -32.66
CA ASP A 297 -7.95 34.53 -32.32
C ASP A 297 -9.06 34.39 -33.37
N THR A 298 -9.39 33.16 -33.75
CA THR A 298 -10.58 32.84 -34.56
C THR A 298 -11.53 31.99 -33.71
N THR A 299 -12.65 32.59 -33.33
CA THR A 299 -13.79 31.98 -32.65
C THR A 299 -14.85 31.56 -33.66
N THR A 300 -15.37 30.33 -33.53
CA THR A 300 -16.56 29.88 -34.26
C THR A 300 -17.70 29.67 -33.26
N THR A 301 -18.74 30.49 -33.41
CA THR A 301 -19.99 30.47 -32.66
C THR A 301 -20.98 29.49 -33.27
N THR A 302 -21.67 28.73 -32.41
CA THR A 302 -23.00 28.18 -32.73
C THR A 302 -23.90 28.40 -31.52
N GLU A 303 -24.97 29.14 -31.75
CA GLU A 303 -25.98 29.54 -30.77
C GLU A 303 -26.90 28.37 -30.42
N THR A 304 -27.34 28.31 -29.15
CA THR A 304 -28.60 27.64 -28.81
C THR A 304 -29.27 28.43 -27.69
N THR A 305 -30.42 29.00 -28.02
CA THR A 305 -31.31 29.77 -27.15
C THR A 305 -32.19 28.85 -26.32
N THR A 306 -32.21 29.02 -25.00
CA THR A 306 -33.39 28.69 -24.18
C THR A 306 -33.51 29.67 -23.03
N THR A 307 -34.63 30.38 -23.02
CA THR A 307 -35.12 31.30 -21.98
C THR A 307 -35.31 30.59 -20.64
N GLU A 308 -34.63 31.05 -19.59
CA GLU A 308 -34.79 30.58 -18.20
C GLU A 308 -36.04 31.23 -17.55
N PHE A 309 -36.96 30.40 -17.06
CA PHE A 309 -37.94 30.77 -16.05
C PHE A 309 -37.37 30.43 -14.66
N GLN A 310 -37.53 31.33 -13.70
CA GLN A 310 -36.99 31.18 -12.34
C GLN A 310 -37.60 29.98 -11.60
N GLY A 311 -36.72 29.16 -11.01
CA GLY A 311 -37.04 28.28 -9.89
C GLY A 311 -36.76 26.80 -10.13
N THR A 312 -35.49 26.37 -10.12
CA THR A 312 -35.08 25.01 -9.71
C THR A 312 -33.57 24.92 -9.54
N LEU A 313 -33.13 24.33 -8.42
CA LEU A 313 -31.73 24.05 -8.09
C LEU A 313 -31.10 23.16 -9.19
N LYS A 314 -30.11 23.68 -9.92
CA LYS A 314 -29.36 22.93 -10.94
C LYS A 314 -28.49 21.85 -10.29
N SER A 315 -28.91 20.61 -10.55
CA SER A 315 -28.13 19.38 -10.48
C SER A 315 -26.79 19.53 -11.19
N THR A 316 -25.69 19.23 -10.50
CA THR A 316 -24.36 19.06 -11.10
C THR A 316 -24.18 17.62 -11.56
N LEU A 317 -24.84 17.24 -12.67
CA LEU A 317 -24.53 16.06 -13.47
C LEU A 317 -23.86 16.54 -14.77
N SER A 318 -22.53 16.53 -14.84
CA SER A 318 -21.80 16.56 -16.13
C SER A 318 -20.27 16.42 -16.07
N TYR A 319 -19.66 15.98 -14.95
CA TYR A 319 -18.26 15.53 -14.98
C TYR A 319 -18.05 14.30 -14.11
N ALA A 320 -17.40 13.28 -14.66
CA ALA A 320 -16.96 12.11 -13.89
C ALA A 320 -15.95 12.55 -12.84
N ASN A 321 -16.38 12.58 -11.58
CA ASN A 321 -15.50 12.78 -10.44
C ASN A 321 -14.67 11.50 -10.29
N ARG A 322 -13.48 11.42 -10.92
CA ARG A 322 -12.54 10.34 -10.59
C ARG A 322 -12.19 10.47 -9.11
N GLN A 323 -12.67 9.53 -8.31
CA GLN A 323 -12.22 9.33 -6.94
C GLN A 323 -10.73 8.96 -6.97
N ALA A 324 -9.95 9.42 -5.98
CA ALA A 324 -8.54 9.05 -5.91
C ALA A 324 -8.41 7.56 -5.59
N LEU A 325 -7.55 6.85 -6.31
CA LEU A 325 -7.25 5.44 -6.09
C LEU A 325 -5.85 5.36 -5.47
N ASP A 326 -5.76 4.85 -4.24
CA ASP A 326 -4.50 4.68 -3.54
C ASP A 326 -4.24 3.19 -3.29
N GLU A 327 -3.34 2.58 -4.06
CA GLU A 327 -3.09 1.13 -4.02
C GLU A 327 -1.91 0.73 -3.12
N CYS A 328 -1.22 1.70 -2.52
CA CYS A 328 0.03 1.49 -1.79
C CYS A 328 0.13 2.27 -0.48
N GLY A 329 -0.75 3.23 -0.21
CA GLY A 329 -0.63 4.10 0.95
C GLY A 329 0.70 4.85 0.90
N ASP A 330 1.50 4.72 1.97
CA ASP A 330 2.80 5.40 2.04
C ASP A 330 3.97 4.53 1.50
N ILE A 331 3.71 3.32 0.98
CA ILE A 331 4.75 2.41 0.49
C ILE A 331 4.80 2.28 -1.04
N CYS A 332 4.41 3.33 -1.76
CA CYS A 332 4.50 3.36 -3.22
C CYS A 332 5.95 3.36 -3.71
N HIS A 333 6.22 2.62 -4.79
CA HIS A 333 7.47 2.70 -5.53
C HIS A 333 7.59 4.07 -6.22
N PRO A 334 8.79 4.69 -6.33
CA PRO A 334 10.11 4.17 -5.97
C PRO A 334 10.56 4.44 -4.53
N SER A 335 9.79 5.18 -3.73
CA SER A 335 10.25 5.65 -2.41
C SER A 335 10.33 4.57 -1.33
N SER A 336 9.63 3.45 -1.49
CA SER A 336 9.53 2.39 -0.49
C SER A 336 10.61 1.31 -0.57
N VAL A 337 11.48 1.37 -1.58
CA VAL A 337 12.56 0.42 -1.84
C VAL A 337 13.79 1.16 -2.37
N PRO A 338 15.00 0.56 -2.35
CA PRO A 338 16.19 1.18 -2.94
C PRO A 338 16.01 1.50 -4.43
N ASN A 339 16.56 2.63 -4.90
CA ASN A 339 16.35 3.19 -6.25
C ASN A 339 16.66 2.25 -7.44
N ASN A 340 17.49 1.22 -7.24
CA ASN A 340 17.84 0.24 -8.28
C ASN A 340 16.92 -0.99 -8.27
N THR A 341 15.87 -0.99 -7.46
CA THR A 341 14.89 -2.07 -7.41
C THR A 341 14.04 -2.04 -8.67
N THR A 342 13.88 -3.18 -9.33
CA THR A 342 13.09 -3.29 -10.56
C THR A 342 12.10 -4.45 -10.47
N LEU A 343 11.00 -4.35 -11.22
CA LEU A 343 10.00 -5.39 -11.36
C LEU A 343 9.89 -5.73 -12.86
N SER A 344 10.11 -7.00 -13.20
CA SER A 344 9.96 -7.50 -14.56
C SER A 344 9.47 -8.94 -14.51
N ASN A 345 8.45 -9.29 -15.31
CA ASN A 345 7.84 -10.63 -15.34
C ASN A 345 7.51 -11.17 -13.93
N CYS A 346 6.85 -10.36 -13.09
CA CYS A 346 6.53 -10.71 -11.71
C CYS A 346 7.73 -11.07 -10.82
N THR A 347 8.95 -10.75 -11.25
CA THR A 347 10.18 -10.95 -10.48
C THR A 347 10.76 -9.60 -10.07
N ILE A 348 10.98 -9.42 -8.78
CA ILE A 348 11.64 -8.24 -8.23
C ILE A 348 13.14 -8.49 -8.19
N THR A 349 13.92 -7.57 -8.73
CA THR A 349 15.37 -7.52 -8.52
C THR A 349 15.66 -6.45 -7.49
N PHE A 350 16.16 -6.85 -6.32
CA PHE A 350 16.35 -5.98 -5.16
C PHE A 350 17.80 -6.04 -4.66
N THR A 351 18.36 -4.92 -4.19
CA THR A 351 19.66 -4.88 -3.51
C THR A 351 19.59 -4.01 -2.27
N GLY A 352 19.71 -4.62 -1.09
CA GLY A 352 19.70 -3.89 0.19
C GLY A 352 21.08 -3.37 0.56
N LEU A 353 21.20 -2.10 0.95
CA LEU A 353 22.49 -1.47 1.25
C LEU A 353 22.81 -1.39 2.75
N THR A 354 21.78 -1.42 3.60
CA THR A 354 21.91 -1.23 5.05
C THR A 354 21.32 -2.43 5.79
N VAL A 355 22.12 -3.06 6.65
CA VAL A 355 21.69 -4.22 7.46
C VAL A 355 20.63 -3.80 8.48
N GLY A 356 19.66 -4.69 8.73
CA GLY A 356 18.66 -4.51 9.77
C GLY A 356 17.44 -3.70 9.32
N ILE A 357 17.40 -3.26 8.07
CA ILE A 357 16.33 -2.46 7.51
C ILE A 357 15.25 -3.36 6.90
N TRP A 358 14.00 -2.94 7.11
CA TRP A 358 12.81 -3.50 6.50
C TRP A 358 12.32 -2.61 5.37
N TYR A 359 11.96 -3.19 4.23
CA TYR A 359 11.33 -2.48 3.12
C TYR A 359 9.94 -3.07 2.86
N GLY A 360 8.98 -2.20 2.58
CA GLY A 360 7.62 -2.59 2.21
C GLY A 360 7.48 -2.60 0.69
N VAL A 361 6.94 -3.69 0.14
CA VAL A 361 6.67 -3.82 -1.29
C VAL A 361 5.16 -3.83 -1.49
N ALA A 362 4.67 -3.07 -2.48
CA ALA A 362 3.28 -3.06 -2.91
C ALA A 362 3.20 -3.25 -4.43
N ILE A 363 2.52 -4.32 -4.86
CA ILE A 363 2.36 -4.73 -6.26
C ILE A 363 0.90 -5.03 -6.54
N GLN A 364 0.47 -4.75 -7.78
CA GLN A 364 -0.78 -5.22 -8.34
C GLN A 364 -0.50 -6.34 -9.33
N VAL A 365 -1.21 -7.46 -9.16
CA VAL A 365 -1.27 -8.55 -10.13
C VAL A 365 -2.58 -8.43 -10.89
N GLU A 366 -2.46 -8.02 -12.14
CA GLU A 366 -3.57 -7.71 -13.01
C GLU A 366 -3.79 -8.84 -13.99
N ASP A 367 -5.06 -9.13 -14.22
CA ASP A 367 -5.51 -10.13 -15.17
C ASP A 367 -6.12 -9.44 -16.40
N PHE A 368 -5.76 -9.94 -17.57
CA PHE A 368 -6.15 -9.42 -18.87
C PHE A 368 -6.66 -10.58 -19.73
N ILE A 369 -7.79 -10.36 -20.42
CA ILE A 369 -8.39 -11.36 -21.33
C ILE A 369 -7.43 -11.97 -22.37
N ASN A 370 -6.34 -11.26 -22.73
CA ASN A 370 -5.25 -11.77 -23.55
C ASN A 370 -4.04 -10.82 -23.52
N GLY A 371 -2.94 -11.27 -24.14
CA GLY A 371 -1.66 -10.55 -24.28
C GLY A 371 -1.71 -9.19 -24.99
N THR A 372 -2.82 -8.80 -25.61
CA THR A 372 -2.98 -7.49 -26.28
C THR A 372 -3.91 -6.54 -25.54
N SER A 373 -4.65 -7.02 -24.55
CA SER A 373 -5.54 -6.17 -23.77
C SER A 373 -4.74 -5.18 -22.90
N MET A 374 -5.25 -3.96 -22.82
CA MET A 374 -4.69 -2.85 -22.02
C MET A 374 -5.56 -2.50 -20.81
N THR A 375 -6.72 -3.14 -20.68
CA THR A 375 -7.64 -2.93 -19.56
C THR A 375 -7.71 -4.19 -18.71
N PRO A 376 -7.35 -4.11 -17.42
CA PRO A 376 -7.43 -5.27 -16.55
C PRO A 376 -8.89 -5.63 -16.26
N MET A 377 -9.17 -6.92 -16.20
CA MET A 377 -10.46 -7.49 -15.82
C MET A 377 -10.60 -7.62 -14.31
N SER A 378 -9.48 -7.85 -13.63
CA SER A 378 -9.40 -7.87 -12.18
C SER A 378 -7.98 -7.52 -11.74
N SER A 379 -7.84 -7.15 -10.47
CA SER A 379 -6.53 -6.84 -9.89
C SER A 379 -6.45 -7.33 -8.46
N VAL A 380 -5.37 -8.04 -8.15
CA VAL A 380 -5.07 -8.58 -6.82
C VAL A 380 -3.85 -7.87 -6.25
N PRO A 381 -4.00 -7.13 -5.14
CA PRO A 381 -2.89 -6.49 -4.46
C PRO A 381 -2.08 -7.54 -3.71
N ILE A 382 -0.76 -7.35 -3.70
CA ILE A 382 0.15 -8.05 -2.80
C ILE A 382 1.02 -7.03 -2.11
N GLN A 383 1.01 -7.07 -0.79
CA GLN A 383 1.95 -6.34 0.05
C GLN A 383 2.74 -7.30 0.92
N PHE A 384 4.06 -7.12 0.99
CA PHE A 384 4.94 -7.96 1.80
C PHE A 384 6.22 -7.22 2.18
N LEU A 385 7.04 -7.84 3.04
CA LEU A 385 8.26 -7.25 3.56
C LEU A 385 9.52 -7.87 2.95
N ILE A 386 10.56 -7.06 2.81
CA ILE A 386 11.94 -7.51 2.56
C ILE A 386 12.82 -7.06 3.73
N TYR A 387 13.55 -7.98 4.36
CA TYR A 387 14.54 -7.69 5.40
C TYR A 387 15.96 -7.78 4.86
N VAL A 388 16.78 -6.76 5.14
CA VAL A 388 18.20 -6.77 4.78
C VAL A 388 19.03 -7.41 5.90
N SER A 389 19.60 -8.58 5.63
CA SER A 389 20.42 -9.35 6.58
C SER A 389 21.92 -9.08 6.41
N PRO A 390 22.75 -9.24 7.48
CA PRO A 390 24.21 -9.16 7.37
C PRO A 390 24.81 -10.35 6.59
N PRO A 391 26.04 -10.23 6.04
CA PRO A 391 26.81 -11.35 5.52
C PRO A 391 27.20 -12.27 6.70
N CYS A 392 26.99 -13.58 6.57
CA CYS A 392 26.35 -14.40 7.63
C CYS A 392 27.24 -15.02 8.75
N VAL A 393 26.61 -15.28 9.92
CA VAL A 393 27.00 -16.21 11.01
C VAL A 393 25.75 -16.89 11.65
N LYS A 394 24.61 -16.96 10.94
CA LYS A 394 23.30 -17.31 11.52
C LYS A 394 22.86 -18.74 11.15
N LYS A 395 22.17 -19.40 12.10
CA LYS A 395 21.57 -20.73 11.92
C LYS A 395 20.42 -20.69 10.88
N PRO A 396 20.23 -21.75 10.08
CA PRO A 396 19.13 -21.86 9.13
C PRO A 396 17.76 -21.98 9.84
N ILE A 397 16.70 -21.59 9.14
CA ILE A 397 15.32 -21.59 9.64
C ILE A 397 14.52 -22.70 8.96
N ILE A 398 13.81 -23.53 9.72
CA ILE A 398 12.85 -24.49 9.17
C ILE A 398 11.57 -23.75 8.76
N ILE A 399 11.13 -23.96 7.53
CA ILE A 399 9.85 -23.46 7.03
C ILE A 399 8.77 -24.47 7.43
N PRO A 400 7.81 -24.10 8.29
CA PRO A 400 6.78 -25.03 8.74
C PRO A 400 5.83 -25.40 7.59
N LEU A 401 5.25 -26.61 7.66
CA LEU A 401 4.16 -26.99 6.76
C LEU A 401 2.95 -26.10 7.02
N VAL A 402 2.36 -25.56 5.96
CA VAL A 402 1.28 -24.55 6.02
C VAL A 402 0.02 -25.10 6.69
N ARG A 403 -0.17 -26.43 6.70
CA ARG A 403 -1.29 -27.14 7.34
C ARG A 403 -0.84 -28.51 7.85
N CYS A 404 -1.59 -29.08 8.80
CA CYS A 404 -1.44 -30.49 9.16
C CYS A 404 -1.78 -31.36 7.94
N LEU A 405 -0.86 -32.25 7.55
CA LEU A 405 -1.08 -33.19 6.46
C LEU A 405 -1.91 -34.37 6.97
N GLU A 406 -3.12 -34.54 6.44
CA GLU A 406 -3.93 -35.74 6.71
C GLU A 406 -3.42 -36.91 5.89
N VAL A 407 -3.22 -38.06 6.53
CA VAL A 407 -2.60 -39.24 5.91
C VAL A 407 -3.41 -40.49 6.23
N GLN A 408 -3.62 -41.34 5.23
CA GLN A 408 -4.33 -42.61 5.38
C GLN A 408 -3.37 -43.78 5.64
N VAL A 409 -3.79 -44.70 6.51
CA VAL A 409 -3.04 -45.93 6.78
C VAL A 409 -2.91 -46.78 5.51
N GLY A 410 -1.70 -47.26 5.22
CA GLY A 410 -1.40 -48.09 4.06
C GLY A 410 -1.24 -47.34 2.73
N VAL A 411 -1.45 -46.01 2.72
CA VAL A 411 -1.27 -45.17 1.53
C VAL A 411 0.06 -44.45 1.63
N THR A 412 0.91 -44.62 0.61
CA THR A 412 2.19 -43.90 0.54
C THR A 412 1.95 -42.44 0.18
N ILE A 413 2.54 -41.55 0.97
CA ILE A 413 2.53 -40.11 0.73
C ILE A 413 3.94 -39.55 0.59
N SER A 414 4.04 -38.40 -0.08
CA SER A 414 5.28 -37.64 -0.21
C SER A 414 5.04 -36.18 0.20
N PHE A 415 5.97 -35.60 0.95
CA PHE A 415 5.94 -34.19 1.35
C PHE A 415 7.34 -33.60 1.48
N ASN A 416 7.45 -32.29 1.28
CA ASN A 416 8.73 -31.57 1.32
C ASN A 416 8.88 -30.84 2.66
N LEU A 417 9.98 -31.11 3.36
CA LEU A 417 10.45 -30.25 4.45
C LEU A 417 11.43 -29.26 3.89
N SER A 418 11.15 -27.97 4.07
CA SER A 418 11.95 -26.89 3.51
C SER A 418 12.67 -26.13 4.63
N ALA A 419 13.89 -25.68 4.34
CA ALA A 419 14.65 -24.83 5.22
C ALA A 419 15.22 -23.66 4.42
N MET A 420 15.24 -22.51 5.07
CA MET A 420 15.82 -21.30 4.53
C MET A 420 17.21 -21.10 5.14
N ASN A 421 18.22 -21.05 4.29
CA ASN A 421 19.52 -20.54 4.64
C ASN A 421 19.49 -19.01 4.59
N LEU A 422 19.66 -18.39 5.76
CA LEU A 422 19.72 -16.93 5.86
C LEU A 422 21.08 -16.35 5.43
N CYS A 423 22.02 -17.22 5.05
CA CYS A 423 23.36 -16.89 4.62
C CYS A 423 23.51 -16.82 3.10
N ASP A 424 24.60 -16.19 2.64
CA ASP A 424 25.04 -16.30 1.25
C ASP A 424 25.48 -17.74 0.98
N SER A 425 24.96 -18.37 -0.08
CA SER A 425 25.39 -19.70 -0.55
C SER A 425 26.88 -19.80 -0.94
N ARG A 426 27.61 -18.68 -1.02
CA ARG A 426 29.08 -18.66 -1.19
C ARG A 426 29.85 -18.67 0.14
N VAL A 427 29.17 -18.40 1.26
CA VAL A 427 29.75 -18.29 2.60
C VAL A 427 29.38 -19.50 3.45
N ASP A 428 28.13 -19.95 3.34
CA ASP A 428 27.62 -21.09 4.09
C ASP A 428 26.48 -21.72 3.27
N THR A 429 26.50 -23.03 3.05
CA THR A 429 25.43 -23.73 2.31
C THR A 429 24.60 -24.59 3.24
N LEU A 430 23.31 -24.73 2.95
CA LEU A 430 22.50 -25.67 3.71
C LEU A 430 23.05 -27.07 3.43
N ALA A 431 23.56 -27.70 4.46
CA ALA A 431 24.23 -28.98 4.35
C ALA A 431 23.21 -30.11 4.38
N ASP A 432 22.19 -29.96 5.24
CA ASP A 432 21.13 -30.94 5.36
C ASP A 432 19.88 -30.41 6.08
N ILE A 433 18.76 -31.09 5.84
CA ILE A 433 17.53 -31.07 6.63
C ILE A 433 17.30 -32.49 7.14
N VAL A 434 17.41 -32.67 8.45
CA VAL A 434 17.33 -33.97 9.12
C VAL A 434 16.16 -33.98 10.08
N VAL A 435 15.43 -35.09 10.10
CA VAL A 435 14.42 -35.37 11.12
C VAL A 435 15.09 -36.17 12.23
N SER A 436 15.26 -35.57 13.42
CA SER A 436 15.97 -36.18 14.54
C SER A 436 15.13 -37.22 15.29
N ASN A 437 13.80 -37.11 15.20
CA ASN A 437 12.85 -38.09 15.72
C ASN A 437 11.74 -38.25 14.69
N GLY A 438 11.91 -39.21 13.78
CA GLY A 438 11.00 -39.48 12.68
C GLY A 438 10.05 -40.63 13.00
N THR A 439 8.88 -40.63 12.36
CA THR A 439 7.96 -41.76 12.40
C THR A 439 8.58 -42.96 11.67
N THR A 440 8.55 -44.15 12.28
CA THR A 440 9.17 -45.38 11.73
C THR A 440 8.66 -45.68 10.32
N GLY A 441 9.56 -46.03 9.39
CA GLY A 441 9.20 -46.36 8.01
C GLY A 441 9.11 -45.17 7.05
N MET A 442 9.52 -43.98 7.49
CA MET A 442 9.71 -42.83 6.60
C MET A 442 11.05 -42.95 5.87
N THR A 443 11.04 -42.72 4.55
CA THR A 443 12.26 -42.71 3.73
C THR A 443 12.57 -41.28 3.27
N ARG A 444 13.86 -40.95 3.20
CA ARG A 444 14.38 -39.61 2.96
C ARG A 444 15.02 -39.53 1.58
N GLY A 445 14.66 -38.51 0.81
CA GLY A 445 15.30 -38.17 -0.47
C GLY A 445 16.60 -37.37 -0.29
N ASN A 446 17.09 -36.80 -1.39
CA ASN A 446 18.28 -35.94 -1.37
C ASN A 446 17.92 -34.48 -1.10
N LEU A 447 18.83 -33.75 -0.47
CA LEU A 447 18.72 -32.30 -0.36
C LEU A 447 18.74 -31.68 -1.75
N THR A 448 17.71 -30.90 -2.05
CA THR A 448 17.56 -30.21 -3.34
C THR A 448 17.46 -28.71 -3.08
N ASN A 449 18.26 -27.93 -3.81
CA ASN A 449 18.17 -26.47 -3.75
C ASN A 449 17.02 -25.99 -4.64
N SER A 450 16.25 -25.04 -4.14
CA SER A 450 15.18 -24.45 -4.93
C SER A 450 15.74 -23.71 -6.14
N LEU A 451 15.19 -24.00 -7.31
CA LEU A 451 15.55 -23.33 -8.57
C LEU A 451 15.01 -21.90 -8.63
N THR A 452 14.01 -21.58 -7.79
CA THR A 452 13.34 -20.27 -7.76
C THR A 452 13.86 -19.37 -6.64
N ASN A 453 14.47 -19.95 -5.60
CA ASN A 453 15.04 -19.19 -4.50
C ASN A 453 16.32 -19.87 -4.01
N SER A 454 17.47 -19.27 -4.30
CA SER A 454 18.79 -19.80 -3.92
C SER A 454 19.03 -19.92 -2.42
N SER A 455 18.18 -19.30 -1.60
CA SER A 455 18.23 -19.35 -0.13
C SER A 455 17.35 -20.44 0.45
N ILE A 456 16.58 -21.18 -0.36
CA ILE A 456 15.72 -22.26 0.10
C ILE A 456 16.24 -23.60 -0.43
N SER A 457 16.30 -24.58 0.47
CA SER A 457 16.53 -25.97 0.14
C SER A 457 15.43 -26.81 0.74
N TYR A 458 15.13 -27.96 0.14
CA TYR A 458 14.12 -28.88 0.63
C TYR A 458 14.59 -30.33 0.51
N VAL A 459 14.01 -31.19 1.36
CA VAL A 459 14.16 -32.64 1.31
C VAL A 459 12.78 -33.24 1.18
N GLU A 460 12.60 -34.09 0.18
CA GLU A 460 11.38 -34.90 0.04
C GLU A 460 11.43 -36.09 0.98
N PHE A 461 10.36 -36.29 1.74
CA PHE A 461 10.15 -37.46 2.58
C PHE A 461 8.97 -38.25 2.05
N THR A 462 9.11 -39.57 2.00
CA THR A 462 8.01 -40.48 1.66
C THR A 462 7.70 -41.39 2.84
N TRP A 463 6.42 -41.64 3.08
CA TRP A 463 5.96 -42.40 4.24
C TRP A 463 4.70 -43.18 3.93
N THR A 464 4.65 -44.45 4.35
CA THR A 464 3.46 -45.31 4.28
C THR A 464 3.03 -45.67 5.71
N PRO A 465 2.07 -44.94 6.30
CA PRO A 465 1.68 -45.13 7.69
C PRO A 465 1.14 -46.53 7.96
N GLN A 466 1.54 -47.12 9.07
CA GLN A 466 1.05 -48.41 9.55
C GLN A 466 -0.08 -48.21 10.56
N THR A 467 -0.91 -49.23 10.77
CA THR A 467 -2.08 -49.14 11.68
C THR A 467 -1.70 -48.75 13.12
N ASN A 468 -0.49 -49.13 13.57
CA ASN A 468 0.06 -48.77 14.88
C ASN A 468 0.58 -47.32 14.98
N GLN A 469 0.49 -46.53 13.90
CA GLN A 469 0.90 -45.11 13.84
C GLN A 469 -0.30 -44.16 13.74
N THR A 470 -1.51 -44.66 14.00
CA THR A 470 -2.74 -43.85 13.99
C THR A 470 -2.71 -42.82 15.11
N GLY A 471 -2.89 -41.53 14.78
CA GLY A 471 -2.89 -40.41 15.72
C GLY A 471 -2.01 -39.24 15.25
N LEU A 472 -1.86 -38.22 16.10
CA LEU A 472 -1.00 -37.07 15.80
C LEU A 472 0.47 -37.48 15.75
N GLN A 473 1.12 -37.24 14.62
CA GLN A 473 2.55 -37.43 14.45
C GLN A 473 3.27 -36.08 14.51
N GLN A 474 4.36 -36.00 15.27
CA GLN A 474 5.21 -34.81 15.38
C GLN A 474 6.61 -35.13 14.84
N LEU A 475 7.13 -34.26 13.98
CA LEU A 475 8.46 -34.40 13.40
C LEU A 475 9.39 -33.33 13.99
N CYS A 476 10.43 -33.76 14.68
CA CYS A 476 11.50 -32.87 15.12
C CYS A 476 12.49 -32.68 13.97
N THR A 477 12.47 -31.51 13.35
CA THR A 477 13.31 -31.22 12.17
C THR A 477 14.43 -30.26 12.54
N ILE A 478 15.64 -30.55 12.07
CA ILE A 478 16.84 -29.75 12.25
C ILE A 478 17.42 -29.46 10.87
N ALA A 479 17.74 -28.20 10.59
CA ALA A 479 18.58 -27.83 9.46
C ALA A 479 19.92 -27.33 10.00
N TYR A 480 20.99 -27.64 9.28
CA TYR A 480 22.31 -27.11 9.57
C TYR A 480 23.05 -26.79 8.28
N THR A 481 24.06 -25.95 8.42
CA THR A 481 24.84 -25.37 7.34
C THR A 481 26.31 -25.81 7.48
N THR A 482 27.13 -25.63 6.44
CA THR A 482 28.55 -26.05 6.37
C THR A 482 29.47 -24.93 5.91
#